data_AF-A0A7S2VKK0-F1
#
_entry.id   AF-A0A7S2VKK0-F1
#
_cell.length_a   1.000
_cell.length_b   1.000
_cell.length_c   1.000
_cell.angle_alpha   90.00
_cell.angle_beta   90.00
_cell.angle_gamma   90.00
#
_symmetry.space_group_name_H-M   'P 1'
#
loop_
_entity.id
_entity.type
_entity.pdbx_description
1 polymer ?
#
loop_
_entity_poly.entity_id
_entity_poly.type
_entity_poly.pdbx_seq_one_letter_code
_entity_poly.pdbx_strand_id
1 'polypeptide(L)'
;TLGVADASLIQEGVCDVAILNFVAQEYLERHRACIYTKIQGLDGSHVGAELLAASDCWCEHNMKQLIEEHHCCGDPRFKQMCEASCHDECDSAEARHCYSVCPAMCLETDYAPEGCACEENNCNKHLRCIAQRGINRTAAGELDMVCDEHGYTHSDEMFNLRMCMLQHPDHTEWQARNAYFHCVCQENVKSALQTHDCCGADWANTVCNSLDCDVDCGSPEARQCAERCEALCTEAVQATDGCKSTCLQASGQCHKYKVCTPAEEPTHTYVCENGKTLDQDTGCCVNSNRGQAAGFWRAPNYACPALCNSSFLYARRPMSPHCHCDGCPATLEETYKLMNASILESYTTRGKHELVDICDEVGLDYPTPSMHRMMLSMVAAIQQAISLHGTWMDAELTARINNIMEAWGNRITEVATEVVQCGENATCLEQLAQDPEHTRPPPNMTVLIGGEEGTTAADQTNAEDEDAEDDPTAVGDKYMLAIGIGGCV
;
A
#
# COMPACT_ATOMS: atom_id res chain seq x y z
N THR A 1 -29.93 -6.66 -21.35
CA THR A 1 -30.35 -6.63 -19.94
C THR A 1 -29.12 -6.77 -19.08
N LEU A 2 -28.37 -5.67 -18.98
CA LEU A 2 -27.24 -5.53 -18.06
C LEU A 2 -27.83 -5.11 -16.72
N GLY A 3 -27.61 -5.93 -15.70
CA GLY A 3 -28.13 -5.71 -14.36
C GLY A 3 -27.54 -4.44 -13.77
N VAL A 4 -28.44 -3.63 -13.21
CA VAL A 4 -28.13 -2.53 -12.31
C VAL A 4 -27.17 -3.06 -11.24
N ALA A 5 -25.96 -2.50 -11.16
CA ALA A 5 -25.10 -2.70 -10.00
C ALA A 5 -25.78 -1.99 -8.84
N ASP A 6 -26.46 -2.79 -8.03
CA ASP A 6 -27.17 -2.38 -6.85
C ASP A 6 -26.16 -1.78 -5.85
N ALA A 7 -26.29 -0.48 -5.56
CA ALA A 7 -25.53 0.22 -4.52
C ALA A 7 -25.88 -0.29 -3.09
N SER A 8 -26.67 -1.36 -2.99
CA SER A 8 -26.95 -2.12 -1.76
C SER A 8 -25.87 -3.15 -1.38
N LEU A 9 -24.77 -3.25 -2.14
CA LEU A 9 -23.67 -4.19 -1.88
C LEU A 9 -22.57 -3.66 -0.94
N ILE A 10 -22.89 -2.75 -0.02
CA ILE A 10 -22.22 -2.81 1.30
C ILE A 10 -22.82 -4.04 1.96
N GLN A 11 -22.22 -5.22 1.76
CA GLN A 11 -22.59 -6.42 2.50
C GLN A 11 -22.59 -6.07 3.99
N GLU A 12 -23.77 -5.98 4.59
CA GLU A 12 -23.93 -5.93 6.05
C GLU A 12 -23.09 -7.05 6.65
N GLY A 13 -21.97 -6.70 7.30
CA GLY A 13 -21.16 -7.62 8.09
C GLY A 13 -19.81 -8.06 7.52
N VAL A 14 -19.31 -7.53 6.40
CA VAL A 14 -17.89 -7.74 6.03
C VAL A 14 -17.04 -6.61 6.59
N CYS A 15 -16.07 -6.95 7.44
CA CYS A 15 -15.11 -6.00 7.98
C CYS A 15 -14.27 -5.38 6.84
N ASP A 16 -14.49 -4.09 6.56
CA ASP A 16 -13.63 -3.33 5.67
C ASP A 16 -12.52 -2.65 6.47
N VAL A 17 -11.37 -3.33 6.57
CA VAL A 17 -10.21 -2.81 7.28
C VAL A 17 -9.58 -1.60 6.60
N ALA A 18 -9.79 -1.41 5.29
CA ALA A 18 -9.32 -0.20 4.61
C ALA A 18 -10.12 1.02 5.06
N ILE A 19 -11.45 0.90 5.12
CA ILE A 19 -12.32 1.95 5.66
C ILE A 19 -12.03 2.20 7.14
N LEU A 20 -11.86 1.15 7.95
CA LEU A 20 -11.51 1.30 9.37
C LEU A 20 -10.18 2.05 9.55
N ASN A 21 -9.15 1.71 8.77
CA ASN A 21 -7.86 2.40 8.83
C ASN A 21 -7.97 3.88 8.44
N PHE A 22 -8.90 4.23 7.54
CA PHE A 22 -9.12 5.60 7.10
C PHE A 22 -9.96 6.41 8.12
N VAL A 23 -11.12 5.89 8.52
CA VAL A 23 -12.10 6.60 9.35
C VAL A 23 -11.66 6.65 10.82
N ALA A 24 -10.97 5.62 11.30
CA ALA A 24 -10.58 5.50 12.70
C ALA A 24 -9.08 5.70 12.95
N GLN A 25 -8.37 6.30 11.99
CA GLN A 25 -6.91 6.42 12.03
C GLN A 25 -6.38 6.99 13.36
N GLU A 26 -6.93 8.10 13.84
CA GLU A 26 -6.49 8.75 15.09
C GLU A 26 -6.66 7.84 16.32
N TYR A 27 -7.71 7.02 16.38
CA TYR A 27 -7.97 6.10 17.48
C TYR A 27 -6.99 4.91 17.45
N LEU A 28 -6.80 4.32 16.27
CA LEU A 28 -5.82 3.24 16.06
C LEU A 28 -4.40 3.71 16.40
N GLU A 29 -4.07 4.97 16.08
CA GLU A 29 -2.79 5.58 16.40
C GLU A 29 -2.57 5.80 17.90
N ARG A 30 -3.59 6.30 18.61
CA ARG A 30 -3.53 6.44 20.08
C ARG A 30 -3.40 5.09 20.77
N HIS A 31 -4.15 4.09 20.30
CA HIS A 31 -4.04 2.71 20.78
C HIS A 31 -2.62 2.15 20.59
N ARG A 32 -2.03 2.28 19.40
CA ARG A 32 -0.64 1.86 19.15
C ARG A 32 0.37 2.59 20.04
N ALA A 33 0.23 3.91 20.20
CA ALA A 33 1.10 4.69 21.07
C ALA A 33 1.00 4.26 22.55
N CYS A 34 -0.20 3.89 23.01
CA CYS A 34 -0.41 3.31 24.32
C CYS A 34 0.35 1.97 24.47
N ILE A 35 0.20 1.05 23.51
CA ILE A 35 0.87 -0.26 23.54
C ILE A 35 2.38 -0.07 23.66
N TYR A 36 2.94 0.79 22.79
CA TYR A 36 4.36 1.12 22.80
C TYR A 36 4.84 1.61 24.17
N THR A 37 4.09 2.55 24.77
CA THR A 37 4.43 3.11 26.07
C THR A 37 4.35 2.07 27.19
N LYS A 38 3.36 1.17 27.15
CA LYS A 38 3.22 0.12 28.16
C LYS A 38 4.29 -0.95 28.04
N ILE A 39 4.63 -1.37 26.82
CA ILE A 39 5.69 -2.38 26.59
C ILE A 39 7.03 -1.88 27.13
N GLN A 40 7.37 -0.60 26.96
CA GLN A 40 8.59 -0.01 27.54
C GLN A 40 8.68 -0.11 29.07
N GLY A 41 7.52 -0.25 29.75
CA GLY A 41 7.44 -0.43 31.20
C GLY A 41 7.40 -1.89 31.65
N LEU A 42 7.36 -2.84 30.71
CA LEU A 42 7.34 -4.27 30.95
C LEU A 42 8.67 -4.91 30.53
N ASP A 43 8.95 -6.08 31.08
CA ASP A 43 10.01 -6.94 30.56
C ASP A 43 9.42 -7.72 29.36
N GLY A 44 9.86 -7.39 28.14
CA GLY A 44 9.36 -8.01 26.91
C GLY A 44 9.65 -9.50 26.82
N SER A 45 10.61 -10.01 27.59
CA SER A 45 10.91 -11.44 27.66
C SER A 45 9.88 -12.24 28.48
N HIS A 46 9.00 -11.56 29.22
CA HIS A 46 7.95 -12.21 30.00
C HIS A 46 6.78 -12.66 29.13
N VAL A 47 6.39 -13.92 29.27
CA VAL A 47 5.24 -14.51 28.56
C VAL A 47 3.98 -13.70 28.83
N GLY A 48 3.34 -13.19 27.79
CA GLY A 48 2.13 -12.38 27.85
C GLY A 48 2.38 -10.88 28.04
N ALA A 49 3.62 -10.38 28.04
CA ALA A 49 3.91 -8.96 28.22
C ALA A 49 3.26 -8.09 27.14
N GLU A 50 3.46 -8.42 25.85
CA GLU A 50 2.85 -7.69 24.74
C GLU A 50 1.32 -7.79 24.77
N LEU A 51 0.78 -8.99 25.00
CA LEU A 51 -0.67 -9.19 25.08
C LEU A 51 -1.31 -8.43 26.26
N LEU A 52 -0.63 -8.33 27.40
CA LEU A 52 -1.11 -7.52 28.52
C LEU A 52 -1.13 -6.04 28.13
N ALA A 53 -0.06 -5.52 27.53
CA ALA A 53 -0.03 -4.14 27.05
C ALA A 53 -1.13 -3.86 26.01
N ALA A 54 -1.31 -4.77 25.04
CA ALA A 54 -2.35 -4.70 24.03
C ALA A 54 -3.75 -4.71 24.64
N SER A 55 -4.05 -5.64 25.55
CA SER A 55 -5.37 -5.75 26.19
C SER A 55 -5.68 -4.58 27.12
N ASP A 56 -4.70 -4.09 27.87
CA ASP A 56 -4.85 -2.87 28.67
C ASP A 56 -5.21 -1.66 27.80
N CYS A 57 -4.43 -1.42 26.73
CA CYS A 57 -4.64 -0.29 25.83
C CYS A 57 -5.95 -0.41 25.05
N TRP A 58 -6.33 -1.63 24.67
CA TRP A 58 -7.61 -1.91 24.05
C TRP A 58 -8.77 -1.43 24.91
N CYS A 59 -8.68 -1.66 26.22
CA CYS A 59 -9.66 -1.24 27.20
C CYS A 59 -9.62 0.25 27.52
N GLU A 60 -8.43 0.83 27.68
CA GLU A 60 -8.27 2.26 27.93
C GLU A 60 -8.81 3.13 26.78
N HIS A 61 -8.71 2.64 25.54
CA HIS A 61 -9.16 3.34 24.34
C HIS A 61 -10.53 2.88 23.82
N ASN A 62 -11.23 2.02 24.56
CA ASN A 62 -12.55 1.49 24.17
C ASN A 62 -12.59 0.94 22.73
N MET A 63 -11.52 0.23 22.36
CA MET A 63 -11.31 -0.23 20.98
C MET A 63 -12.38 -1.22 20.54
N LYS A 64 -12.90 -2.04 21.46
CA LYS A 64 -14.02 -2.94 21.17
C LYS A 64 -15.21 -2.21 20.55
N GLN A 65 -15.66 -1.12 21.17
CA GLN A 65 -16.81 -0.35 20.65
C GLN A 65 -16.52 0.16 19.24
N LEU A 66 -15.34 0.74 19.02
CA LEU A 66 -14.93 1.24 17.70
C LEU A 66 -14.95 0.13 16.64
N ILE A 67 -14.41 -1.04 16.95
CA ILE A 67 -14.35 -2.17 16.02
C ILE A 67 -15.74 -2.79 15.78
N GLU A 68 -16.60 -2.84 16.81
CA GLU A 68 -17.99 -3.29 16.69
C GLU A 68 -18.83 -2.35 15.81
N GLU A 69 -18.65 -1.03 15.95
CA GLU A 69 -19.32 0.00 15.13
C GLU A 69 -18.99 -0.12 13.64
N HIS A 70 -17.82 -0.71 13.31
CA HIS A 70 -17.40 -0.99 11.94
C HIS A 70 -17.63 -2.46 11.54
N HIS A 71 -18.42 -3.21 12.32
CA HIS A 71 -18.74 -4.62 12.09
C HIS A 71 -17.50 -5.53 11.95
N CYS A 72 -16.40 -5.17 12.60
CA CYS A 72 -15.11 -5.82 12.43
C CYS A 72 -14.77 -6.91 13.46
N CYS A 73 -15.59 -7.10 14.49
CA CYS A 73 -15.32 -8.13 15.51
C CYS A 73 -15.45 -9.58 15.02
N GLY A 74 -16.05 -9.81 13.84
CA GLY A 74 -16.06 -11.13 13.19
C GLY A 74 -14.77 -11.45 12.42
N ASP A 75 -13.93 -10.45 12.15
CA ASP A 75 -12.68 -10.64 11.43
C ASP A 75 -11.65 -11.36 12.33
N PRO A 76 -10.93 -12.39 11.84
CA PRO A 76 -9.92 -13.09 12.60
C PRO A 76 -8.88 -12.19 13.29
N ARG A 77 -8.60 -11.01 12.71
CA ARG A 77 -7.71 -9.97 13.26
C ARG A 77 -8.14 -9.42 14.60
N PHE A 78 -9.44 -9.26 14.78
CA PHE A 78 -9.99 -8.56 15.94
C PHE A 78 -10.79 -9.48 16.85
N LYS A 79 -11.24 -10.64 16.36
CA LYS A 79 -12.12 -11.56 17.07
C LYS A 79 -11.66 -11.83 18.50
N GLN A 80 -10.39 -12.21 18.66
CA GLN A 80 -9.82 -12.49 19.98
C GLN A 80 -9.90 -11.29 20.94
N MET A 81 -9.53 -10.09 20.48
CA MET A 81 -9.56 -8.86 21.29
C MET A 81 -10.97 -8.33 21.53
N CYS A 82 -11.91 -8.55 20.60
CA CYS A 82 -13.33 -8.23 20.78
C CYS A 82 -14.01 -9.11 21.83
N GLU A 83 -13.57 -10.37 21.97
CA GLU A 83 -14.06 -11.28 23.01
C GLU A 83 -13.49 -10.96 24.40
N ALA A 84 -12.34 -10.26 24.46
CA ALA A 84 -11.69 -9.86 25.70
C ALA A 84 -12.57 -9.01 26.62
N SER A 85 -12.54 -9.31 27.93
CA SER A 85 -13.21 -8.49 28.95
C SER A 85 -12.25 -7.47 29.55
N CYS A 86 -12.67 -6.20 29.57
CA CYS A 86 -11.92 -5.11 30.21
C CYS A 86 -12.03 -5.08 31.74
N HIS A 87 -13.02 -5.79 32.29
CA HIS A 87 -13.31 -5.86 33.71
C HIS A 87 -13.36 -7.31 34.18
N ASP A 88 -12.35 -8.09 33.79
CA ASP A 88 -12.29 -9.50 34.11
C ASP A 88 -11.96 -9.76 35.59
N GLU A 89 -12.68 -10.69 36.19
CA GLU A 89 -12.41 -11.18 37.54
C GLU A 89 -11.40 -12.32 37.47
N CYS A 90 -10.10 -12.01 37.56
CA CYS A 90 -9.02 -13.00 37.44
C CYS A 90 -9.07 -14.13 38.49
N ASP A 91 -9.83 -13.94 39.57
CA ASP A 91 -10.06 -14.92 40.63
C ASP A 91 -11.33 -15.76 40.45
N SER A 92 -12.13 -15.48 39.42
CA SER A 92 -13.33 -16.25 39.11
C SER A 92 -12.97 -17.70 38.76
N ALA A 93 -13.84 -18.66 39.10
CA ALA A 93 -13.61 -20.08 38.79
C ALA A 93 -13.37 -20.32 37.28
N GLU A 94 -13.99 -19.48 36.44
CA GLU A 94 -13.85 -19.53 34.99
C GLU A 94 -12.50 -19.01 34.51
N ALA A 95 -12.04 -17.85 35.00
CA ALA A 95 -10.68 -17.38 34.73
C ALA A 95 -9.64 -18.43 35.19
N ARG A 96 -9.90 -19.07 36.34
CA ARG A 96 -9.04 -20.16 36.86
C ARG A 96 -8.98 -21.39 35.98
N HIS A 97 -10.11 -21.78 35.43
CA HIS A 97 -10.15 -22.83 34.42
C HIS A 97 -9.37 -22.41 33.18
N CYS A 98 -9.59 -21.19 32.70
CA CYS A 98 -9.01 -20.72 31.47
C CYS A 98 -7.49 -20.64 31.47
N TYR A 99 -6.85 -20.05 32.48
CA TYR A 99 -5.39 -20.05 32.51
C TYR A 99 -4.78 -21.44 32.79
N SER A 100 -5.59 -22.45 33.15
CA SER A 100 -5.14 -23.83 33.30
C SER A 100 -5.17 -24.61 31.97
N VAL A 101 -6.15 -24.33 31.10
CA VAL A 101 -6.30 -25.00 29.80
C VAL A 101 -5.70 -24.21 28.64
N CYS A 102 -5.55 -22.89 28.82
CA CYS A 102 -4.90 -21.94 27.94
C CYS A 102 -3.84 -21.15 28.73
N PRO A 103 -2.65 -21.74 28.96
CA PRO A 103 -1.52 -21.00 29.50
C PRO A 103 -1.16 -19.81 28.60
N ALA A 104 -0.57 -18.74 29.15
CA ALA A 104 -0.20 -17.56 28.37
C ALA A 104 0.73 -17.86 27.19
N MET A 105 1.60 -18.86 27.31
CA MET A 105 2.47 -19.32 26.20
C MET A 105 1.66 -19.76 24.97
N CYS A 106 0.43 -20.25 25.14
CA CYS A 106 -0.43 -20.62 24.01
C CYS A 106 -0.99 -19.43 23.23
N LEU A 107 -0.79 -18.21 23.73
CA LEU A 107 -1.19 -16.96 23.07
C LEU A 107 -0.01 -16.28 22.37
N GLU A 108 1.21 -16.79 22.59
CA GLU A 108 2.44 -16.36 21.91
C GLU A 108 2.57 -17.10 20.58
N THR A 109 2.10 -16.52 19.48
CA THR A 109 1.91 -17.28 18.21
C THR A 109 3.20 -17.92 17.69
N ASP A 110 4.35 -17.25 17.88
CA ASP A 110 5.67 -17.74 17.44
C ASP A 110 6.34 -18.71 18.44
N TYR A 111 5.80 -18.85 19.66
CA TYR A 111 6.39 -19.66 20.74
C TYR A 111 5.40 -20.68 21.33
N ALA A 112 4.16 -20.71 20.84
CA ALA A 112 3.11 -21.58 21.33
C ALA A 112 3.46 -23.05 21.05
N PRO A 113 3.46 -23.93 22.07
CA PRO A 113 3.68 -25.35 21.85
C PRO A 113 2.54 -25.97 21.02
N GLU A 114 2.85 -27.07 20.32
CA GLU A 114 1.83 -27.83 19.60
C GLU A 114 0.70 -28.27 20.55
N GLY A 115 -0.56 -28.13 20.09
CA GLY A 115 -1.75 -28.58 20.83
C GLY A 115 -2.38 -27.53 21.76
N CYS A 116 -2.00 -26.26 21.65
CA CYS A 116 -2.69 -25.17 22.32
C CYS A 116 -4.16 -25.01 21.84
N ALA A 117 -5.11 -24.98 22.79
CA ALA A 117 -6.55 -25.00 22.52
C ALA A 117 -7.31 -23.84 23.20
N CYS A 118 -6.79 -22.61 23.09
CA CYS A 118 -7.35 -21.44 23.76
C CYS A 118 -8.76 -21.05 23.26
N GLU A 119 -8.97 -21.09 21.94
CA GLU A 119 -10.26 -20.74 21.34
C GLU A 119 -11.36 -21.76 21.68
N GLU A 120 -11.03 -23.05 21.65
CA GLU A 120 -11.98 -24.14 21.91
C GLU A 120 -12.61 -24.07 23.31
N ASN A 121 -11.90 -23.47 24.26
CA ASN A 121 -12.32 -23.33 25.65
C ASN A 121 -12.96 -21.97 25.97
N ASN A 122 -13.23 -21.12 24.96
CA ASN A 122 -13.79 -19.77 25.13
C ASN A 122 -12.99 -18.88 26.10
N CYS A 123 -11.66 -19.01 26.09
CA CYS A 123 -10.80 -18.32 27.05
C CYS A 123 -10.39 -16.90 26.64
N ASN A 124 -10.77 -16.46 25.44
CA ASN A 124 -10.47 -15.12 24.93
C ASN A 124 -11.06 -14.00 25.80
N LYS A 125 -12.16 -14.25 26.52
CA LYS A 125 -12.67 -13.26 27.49
C LYS A 125 -11.72 -12.99 28.67
N HIS A 126 -10.82 -13.92 28.96
CA HIS A 126 -9.90 -13.89 30.09
C HIS A 126 -8.45 -13.57 29.69
N LEU A 127 -8.20 -13.07 28.46
CA LEU A 127 -6.85 -12.83 27.94
C LEU A 127 -5.98 -11.99 28.87
N ARG A 128 -6.53 -10.90 29.41
CA ARG A 128 -5.80 -10.01 30.32
C ARG A 128 -5.32 -10.74 31.57
N CYS A 129 -6.17 -11.58 32.16
CA CYS A 129 -5.81 -12.39 33.33
C CYS A 129 -4.82 -13.50 32.99
N ILE A 130 -4.95 -14.13 31.82
CA ILE A 130 -4.00 -15.13 31.32
C ILE A 130 -2.62 -14.48 31.13
N ALA A 131 -2.55 -13.35 30.43
CA ALA A 131 -1.32 -12.59 30.17
C ALA A 131 -0.65 -12.13 31.48
N GLN A 132 -1.40 -11.51 32.39
CA GLN A 132 -0.88 -11.08 33.70
C GLN A 132 -0.32 -12.24 34.52
N ARG A 133 -0.97 -13.41 34.48
CA ARG A 133 -0.47 -14.62 35.13
C ARG A 133 0.79 -15.16 34.45
N GLY A 134 0.87 -15.11 33.12
CA GLY A 134 2.07 -15.43 32.35
C GLY A 134 3.28 -14.65 32.87
N ILE A 135 3.16 -13.33 32.92
CA ILE A 135 4.19 -12.42 33.42
C ILE A 135 4.63 -12.80 34.85
N ASN A 136 3.67 -13.00 35.75
CA ASN A 136 3.96 -13.35 37.14
C ASN A 136 4.69 -14.70 37.27
N ARG A 137 4.35 -15.67 36.42
CA ARG A 137 4.96 -17.00 36.43
C ARG A 137 6.35 -17.00 35.79
N THR A 138 6.57 -16.24 34.72
CA THR A 138 7.93 -16.05 34.16
C THR A 138 8.82 -15.33 35.18
N ALA A 139 8.35 -14.25 35.81
CA ALA A 139 9.08 -13.54 36.85
C ALA A 139 9.41 -14.42 38.08
N ALA A 140 8.58 -15.43 38.37
CA ALA A 140 8.82 -16.40 39.43
C ALA A 140 9.73 -17.57 39.00
N GLY A 141 10.15 -17.64 37.73
CA GLY A 141 10.95 -18.73 37.17
C GLY A 141 10.16 -20.02 36.93
N GLU A 142 8.82 -19.95 36.85
CA GLU A 142 7.95 -21.11 36.57
C GLU A 142 7.69 -21.34 35.07
N LEU A 143 7.96 -20.33 34.24
CA LEU A 143 7.89 -20.38 32.78
C LEU A 143 9.20 -19.87 32.21
N ASP A 144 9.61 -20.44 31.09
CA ASP A 144 10.76 -19.93 30.32
C ASP A 144 10.42 -18.54 29.76
N MET A 145 11.46 -17.73 29.57
CA MET A 145 11.35 -16.45 28.88
C MET A 145 11.09 -16.68 27.39
N VAL A 146 10.40 -15.73 26.77
CA VAL A 146 10.23 -15.65 25.31
C VAL A 146 11.17 -14.59 24.74
N CYS A 147 11.26 -14.51 23.41
CA CYS A 147 11.99 -13.45 22.75
C CYS A 147 11.47 -12.07 23.18
N ASP A 148 12.39 -11.20 23.60
CA ASP A 148 12.12 -9.79 23.78
C ASP A 148 12.15 -9.08 22.42
N GLU A 149 11.08 -9.25 21.63
CA GLU A 149 10.96 -8.67 20.29
C GLU A 149 11.05 -7.14 20.31
N HIS A 150 10.56 -6.53 21.39
CA HIS A 150 10.66 -5.08 21.57
C HIS A 150 12.10 -4.64 21.75
N GLY A 151 12.84 -5.27 22.67
CA GLY A 151 14.25 -4.98 22.88
C GLY A 151 15.09 -5.26 21.63
N TYR A 152 14.86 -6.39 20.95
CA TYR A 152 15.50 -6.70 19.68
C TYR A 152 15.24 -5.61 18.63
N THR A 153 13.98 -5.22 18.42
CA THR A 153 13.59 -4.22 17.40
C THR A 153 14.19 -2.83 17.67
N HIS A 154 14.52 -2.53 18.93
CA HIS A 154 15.12 -1.26 19.37
C HIS A 154 16.61 -1.36 19.69
N SER A 155 17.24 -2.51 19.41
CA SER A 155 18.68 -2.68 19.55
C SER A 155 19.46 -1.80 18.58
N ASP A 156 20.70 -1.46 18.94
CA ASP A 156 21.60 -0.70 18.08
C ASP A 156 21.89 -1.49 16.78
N GLU A 157 21.98 -2.82 16.85
CA GLU A 157 22.18 -3.70 15.69
C GLU A 157 21.01 -3.62 14.72
N MET A 158 19.76 -3.58 15.20
CA MET A 158 18.59 -3.41 14.33
C MET A 158 18.51 -2.01 13.72
N PHE A 159 18.90 -0.98 14.46
CA PHE A 159 19.04 0.37 13.91
C PHE A 159 20.12 0.41 12.82
N ASN A 160 21.31 -0.13 13.10
CA ASN A 160 22.42 -0.14 12.16
C ASN A 160 22.15 -1.03 10.95
N LEU A 161 21.45 -2.17 11.11
CA LEU A 161 20.99 -3.01 10.00
C LEU A 161 20.20 -2.17 9.00
N ARG A 162 19.24 -1.38 9.46
CA ARG A 162 18.43 -0.51 8.58
C ARG A 162 19.30 0.55 7.90
N MET A 163 20.20 1.17 8.64
CA MET A 163 21.11 2.18 8.08
C MET A 163 22.06 1.59 7.03
N CYS A 164 22.53 0.37 7.23
CA CYS A 164 23.33 -0.38 6.25
C CYS A 164 22.51 -0.71 5.01
N MET A 165 21.28 -1.20 5.18
CA MET A 165 20.42 -1.57 4.04
C MET A 165 20.11 -0.37 3.13
N LEU A 166 19.96 0.83 3.69
CA LEU A 166 19.77 2.06 2.92
C LEU A 166 20.98 2.44 2.04
N GLN A 167 22.14 1.82 2.24
CA GLN A 167 23.36 2.07 1.46
C GLN A 167 23.54 1.08 0.29
N HIS A 168 22.64 0.12 0.13
CA HIS A 168 22.75 -0.93 -0.86
C HIS A 168 21.51 -0.98 -1.76
N PRO A 169 21.68 -1.36 -3.05
CA PRO A 169 20.56 -1.52 -3.95
C PRO A 169 19.70 -2.72 -3.54
N ASP A 170 18.40 -2.62 -3.79
CA ASP A 170 17.40 -3.65 -3.50
C ASP A 170 16.39 -3.85 -4.65
N HIS A 171 16.74 -3.43 -5.87
CA HIS A 171 15.84 -3.42 -7.04
C HIS A 171 15.42 -4.80 -7.53
N THR A 172 16.20 -5.83 -7.20
CA THR A 172 15.88 -7.21 -7.55
C THR A 172 15.76 -8.09 -6.31
N GLU A 173 15.05 -9.22 -6.42
CA GLU A 173 14.96 -10.18 -5.30
C GLU A 173 16.33 -10.67 -4.81
N TRP A 174 17.33 -10.74 -5.70
CA TRP A 174 18.70 -11.08 -5.29
C TRP A 174 19.36 -9.92 -4.55
N GLN A 175 19.31 -8.70 -5.09
CA GLN A 175 19.91 -7.52 -4.48
C GLN A 175 19.31 -7.25 -3.09
N ALA A 176 17.98 -7.25 -2.97
CA ALA A 176 17.28 -7.07 -1.70
C ALA A 176 17.69 -8.11 -0.65
N ARG A 177 17.75 -9.38 -1.06
CA ARG A 177 18.16 -10.48 -0.18
C ARG A 177 19.63 -10.38 0.19
N ASN A 178 20.48 -10.04 -0.77
CA ASN A 178 21.92 -9.94 -0.58
C ASN A 178 22.28 -8.76 0.33
N ALA A 179 21.66 -7.60 0.13
CA ALA A 179 21.77 -6.43 1.01
C ALA A 179 21.35 -6.76 2.44
N TYR A 180 20.19 -7.40 2.61
CA TYR A 180 19.72 -7.82 3.93
C TYR A 180 20.73 -8.72 4.65
N PHE A 181 21.16 -9.81 4.03
CA PHE A 181 22.06 -10.77 4.69
C PHE A 181 23.49 -10.25 4.84
N HIS A 182 23.96 -9.40 3.92
CA HIS A 182 25.21 -8.67 4.09
C HIS A 182 25.18 -7.80 5.33
N CYS A 183 24.15 -6.95 5.46
CA CYS A 183 24.01 -6.06 6.60
C CYS A 183 23.75 -6.81 7.92
N VAL A 184 23.02 -7.94 7.89
CA VAL A 184 22.86 -8.81 9.07
C VAL A 184 24.23 -9.28 9.59
N CYS A 185 25.14 -9.65 8.70
CA CYS A 185 26.49 -10.07 9.06
C CYS A 185 27.36 -8.89 9.50
N GLN A 186 27.31 -7.77 8.77
CA GLN A 186 28.10 -6.58 9.06
C GLN A 186 27.75 -5.97 10.43
N GLU A 187 26.45 -5.87 10.73
CA GLU A 187 25.94 -5.22 11.94
C GLU A 187 25.73 -6.21 13.09
N ASN A 188 26.21 -7.46 12.96
CA ASN A 188 26.18 -8.49 13.98
C ASN A 188 24.78 -8.73 14.60
N VAL A 189 23.73 -8.71 13.77
CA VAL A 189 22.32 -8.84 14.20
C VAL A 189 22.07 -10.14 14.96
N LYS A 190 22.85 -11.20 14.69
CA LYS A 190 22.83 -12.45 15.45
C LYS A 190 23.06 -12.23 16.95
N SER A 191 23.94 -11.31 17.34
CA SER A 191 24.22 -10.99 18.74
C SER A 191 23.02 -10.35 19.43
N ALA A 192 22.30 -9.45 18.75
CA ALA A 192 21.06 -8.87 19.27
C ALA A 192 19.99 -9.95 19.44
N LEU A 193 19.81 -10.84 18.45
CA LEU A 193 18.88 -11.97 18.56
C LEU A 193 19.21 -12.89 19.75
N GLN A 194 20.50 -13.12 20.03
CA GLN A 194 20.93 -13.92 21.19
C GLN A 194 20.73 -13.17 22.51
N THR A 195 20.97 -11.86 22.53
CA THR A 195 20.83 -11.01 23.73
C THR A 195 19.38 -10.90 24.18
N HIS A 196 18.44 -10.92 23.23
CA HIS A 196 17.01 -10.83 23.48
C HIS A 196 16.30 -12.19 23.40
N ASP A 197 17.02 -13.31 23.50
CA ASP A 197 16.48 -14.68 23.52
C ASP A 197 15.60 -15.06 22.30
N CYS A 198 15.82 -14.41 21.16
CA CYS A 198 15.02 -14.58 19.95
C CYS A 198 15.47 -15.73 19.04
N CYS A 199 16.62 -16.36 19.30
CA CYS A 199 17.11 -17.45 18.46
C CYS A 199 16.28 -18.75 18.52
N GLY A 200 15.32 -18.83 19.44
CA GLY A 200 14.32 -19.91 19.48
C GLY A 200 13.18 -19.73 18.49
N ALA A 201 12.99 -18.53 17.94
CA ALA A 201 11.90 -18.23 17.01
C ALA A 201 12.19 -18.77 15.60
N ASP A 202 11.15 -19.29 14.94
CA ASP A 202 11.27 -19.82 13.57
C ASP A 202 11.73 -18.74 12.58
N TRP A 203 11.25 -17.51 12.73
CA TRP A 203 11.64 -16.38 11.89
C TRP A 203 13.12 -15.98 12.05
N ALA A 204 13.71 -16.21 13.23
CA ALA A 204 15.11 -15.89 13.54
C ALA A 204 16.09 -17.01 13.17
N ASN A 205 15.59 -18.24 12.99
CA ASN A 205 16.38 -19.45 12.84
C ASN A 205 17.43 -19.34 11.72
N THR A 206 17.12 -18.66 10.62
CA THR A 206 18.08 -18.47 9.54
C THR A 206 19.32 -17.72 10.02
N VAL A 207 19.13 -16.57 10.67
CA VAL A 207 20.23 -15.73 11.16
C VAL A 207 20.99 -16.40 12.30
N CYS A 208 20.27 -17.04 13.23
CA CYS A 208 20.90 -17.66 14.40
C CYS A 208 21.68 -18.94 14.07
N ASN A 209 21.13 -19.81 13.21
CA ASN A 209 21.61 -21.19 13.12
C ASN A 209 22.18 -21.60 11.76
N SER A 210 21.81 -20.94 10.66
CA SER A 210 22.22 -21.36 9.31
C SER A 210 22.96 -20.31 8.49
N LEU A 211 22.98 -19.06 8.96
CA LEU A 211 23.73 -18.00 8.31
C LEU A 211 25.22 -18.12 8.65
N ASP A 212 26.02 -18.32 7.62
CA ASP A 212 27.48 -18.27 7.69
C ASP A 212 27.95 -16.91 7.19
N CYS A 213 28.49 -16.09 8.09
CA CYS A 213 29.02 -14.77 7.78
C CYS A 213 30.52 -14.80 7.38
N ASP A 214 31.18 -15.96 7.49
CA ASP A 214 32.61 -16.13 7.22
C ASP A 214 32.88 -16.65 5.79
N VAL A 215 31.94 -16.43 4.87
CA VAL A 215 32.04 -16.86 3.47
C VAL A 215 33.12 -16.05 2.74
N ASP A 216 33.99 -16.74 1.97
CA ASP A 216 35.01 -16.08 1.14
C ASP A 216 34.39 -15.41 -0.10
N CYS A 217 33.95 -14.16 0.09
CA CYS A 217 33.39 -13.29 -0.94
C CYS A 217 34.41 -12.79 -1.96
N GLY A 218 35.71 -12.95 -1.71
CA GLY A 218 36.78 -12.61 -2.67
C GLY A 218 37.04 -13.70 -3.71
N SER A 219 36.51 -14.90 -3.47
CA SER A 219 36.75 -16.06 -4.32
C SER A 219 36.22 -15.85 -5.76
N PRO A 220 36.84 -16.49 -6.79
CA PRO A 220 36.29 -16.49 -8.14
C PRO A 220 34.87 -17.07 -8.21
N GLU A 221 34.55 -18.03 -7.35
CA GLU A 221 33.23 -18.65 -7.26
C GLU A 221 32.18 -17.64 -6.75
N ALA A 222 32.50 -16.88 -5.70
CA ALA A 222 31.61 -15.83 -5.19
C ALA A 222 31.29 -14.78 -6.26
N ARG A 223 32.32 -14.29 -6.96
CA ARG A 223 32.15 -13.31 -8.05
C ARG A 223 31.30 -13.84 -9.20
N GLN A 224 31.57 -15.07 -9.64
CA GLN A 224 30.75 -15.72 -10.67
C GLN A 224 29.29 -15.90 -10.21
N CYS A 225 29.09 -16.22 -8.93
CA CYS A 225 27.74 -16.36 -8.38
C CYS A 225 27.01 -15.02 -8.29
N ALA A 226 27.67 -13.95 -7.86
CA ALA A 226 27.09 -12.61 -7.85
C ALA A 226 26.67 -12.20 -9.26
N GLU A 227 27.58 -12.24 -10.24
CA GLU A 227 27.29 -11.90 -11.65
C GLU A 227 26.14 -12.75 -12.22
N ARG A 228 26.13 -14.05 -11.93
CA ARG A 228 25.08 -14.96 -12.40
C ARG A 228 23.73 -14.65 -11.75
N CYS A 229 23.71 -14.34 -10.46
CA CYS A 229 22.47 -14.03 -9.76
C CYS A 229 21.90 -12.68 -10.17
N GLU A 230 22.73 -11.66 -10.39
CA GLU A 230 22.32 -10.39 -11.00
C GLU A 230 21.68 -10.62 -12.38
N ALA A 231 22.28 -11.49 -13.21
CA ALA A 231 21.75 -11.78 -14.54
C ALA A 231 20.47 -12.64 -14.55
N LEU A 232 20.25 -13.49 -13.54
CA LEU A 232 19.08 -14.37 -13.46
C LEU A 232 17.90 -13.73 -12.73
N CYS A 233 18.18 -12.89 -11.74
CA CYS A 233 17.21 -12.27 -10.86
C CYS A 233 16.96 -10.84 -11.33
N THR A 234 16.47 -10.66 -12.56
CA THR A 234 16.22 -9.32 -13.14
C THR A 234 14.90 -8.72 -12.70
N GLU A 235 13.96 -9.54 -12.24
CA GLU A 235 12.62 -9.12 -11.81
C GLU A 235 12.54 -8.98 -10.29
N ALA A 236 11.89 -7.90 -9.81
CA ALA A 236 11.74 -7.62 -8.39
C ALA A 236 10.61 -8.37 -7.70
N VAL A 237 9.57 -8.76 -8.45
CA VAL A 237 8.33 -9.30 -7.86
C VAL A 237 8.21 -10.80 -8.06
N GLN A 238 8.69 -11.32 -9.20
CA GLN A 238 8.64 -12.74 -9.51
C GLN A 238 10.00 -13.24 -9.96
N ALA A 239 10.80 -13.66 -8.99
CA ALA A 239 12.03 -14.37 -9.31
C ALA A 239 11.74 -15.57 -10.23
N THR A 240 12.42 -15.60 -11.37
CA THR A 240 12.38 -16.72 -12.32
C THR A 240 12.76 -18.02 -11.62
N ASP A 241 12.31 -19.17 -12.13
CA ASP A 241 12.71 -20.47 -11.55
C ASP A 241 14.23 -20.67 -11.53
N GLY A 242 14.93 -20.11 -12.54
CA GLY A 242 16.39 -20.06 -12.58
C GLY A 242 16.99 -19.26 -11.42
N CYS A 243 16.46 -18.05 -11.16
CA CYS A 243 16.86 -17.23 -10.01
C CYS A 243 16.58 -17.94 -8.68
N LYS A 244 15.35 -18.47 -8.50
CA LYS A 244 14.94 -19.17 -7.28
C LYS A 244 15.86 -20.35 -6.96
N SER A 245 16.04 -21.25 -7.93
CA SER A 245 16.82 -22.49 -7.76
C SER A 245 18.32 -22.26 -7.63
N THR A 246 18.87 -21.22 -8.26
CA THR A 246 20.33 -20.96 -8.24
C THR A 246 20.74 -20.09 -7.05
N CYS A 247 19.94 -19.06 -6.73
CA CYS A 247 20.34 -17.94 -5.89
C CYS A 247 19.55 -17.85 -4.58
N LEU A 248 18.23 -18.01 -4.63
CA LEU A 248 17.37 -17.70 -3.48
C LEU A 248 17.14 -18.89 -2.54
N GLN A 249 17.00 -20.11 -3.06
CA GLN A 249 16.77 -21.31 -2.26
C GLN A 249 18.03 -21.77 -1.53
N ALA A 250 17.87 -22.32 -0.32
CA ALA A 250 18.99 -22.78 0.52
C ALA A 250 19.88 -23.83 -0.16
N SER A 251 19.31 -24.66 -1.04
CA SER A 251 20.03 -25.67 -1.83
C SER A 251 20.73 -25.11 -3.07
N GLY A 252 20.53 -23.83 -3.40
CA GLY A 252 21.09 -23.20 -4.59
C GLY A 252 22.60 -23.02 -4.49
N GLN A 253 23.31 -23.22 -5.60
CA GLN A 253 24.78 -23.15 -5.65
C GLN A 253 25.32 -21.80 -5.16
N CYS A 254 24.60 -20.71 -5.43
CA CYS A 254 25.03 -19.36 -5.09
C CYS A 254 24.46 -18.83 -3.78
N HIS A 255 23.57 -19.59 -3.13
CA HIS A 255 22.86 -19.15 -1.94
C HIS A 255 23.78 -18.74 -0.78
N LYS A 256 24.88 -19.47 -0.57
CA LYS A 256 25.85 -19.15 0.49
C LYS A 256 26.50 -17.77 0.32
N TYR A 257 26.58 -17.25 -0.90
CA TYR A 257 27.18 -15.95 -1.19
C TYR A 257 26.22 -14.77 -0.98
N LYS A 258 24.99 -15.01 -0.49
CA LYS A 258 24.02 -13.96 -0.16
C LYS A 258 24.50 -12.99 0.93
N VAL A 259 25.57 -13.30 1.64
CA VAL A 259 26.18 -12.42 2.68
C VAL A 259 27.25 -11.47 2.12
N CYS A 260 27.65 -11.67 0.86
CA CYS A 260 28.66 -10.84 0.23
C CYS A 260 28.14 -9.43 -0.05
N THR A 261 29.03 -8.45 -0.15
CA THR A 261 28.65 -7.06 -0.45
C THR A 261 27.85 -7.00 -1.75
N PRO A 262 26.67 -6.35 -1.74
CA PRO A 262 25.88 -6.12 -2.94
C PRO A 262 26.67 -5.41 -4.03
N ALA A 263 26.38 -5.75 -5.29
CA ALA A 263 26.92 -5.03 -6.43
C ALA A 263 26.48 -3.55 -6.35
N GLU A 264 27.34 -2.64 -6.80
CA GLU A 264 26.96 -1.24 -6.93
C GLU A 264 25.81 -1.10 -7.92
N GLU A 265 24.90 -0.16 -7.64
CA GLU A 265 23.73 0.09 -8.47
C GLU A 265 24.16 0.58 -9.87
N PRO A 266 23.55 0.08 -10.95
CA PRO A 266 23.66 0.73 -12.24
C PRO A 266 23.10 2.16 -12.12
N THR A 267 23.79 3.16 -12.66
CA THR A 267 23.23 4.52 -12.68
C THR A 267 21.92 4.54 -13.46
N HIS A 268 20.80 4.81 -12.79
CA HIS A 268 19.51 4.99 -13.45
C HIS A 268 19.38 6.41 -13.99
N THR A 269 18.85 6.55 -15.20
CA THR A 269 18.61 7.83 -15.87
C THR A 269 17.18 8.33 -15.69
N TYR A 270 16.52 7.97 -14.58
CA TYR A 270 15.14 8.37 -14.33
C TYR A 270 15.06 9.86 -13.92
N VAL A 271 14.07 10.58 -14.46
CA VAL A 271 13.74 11.95 -14.08
C VAL A 271 12.45 11.94 -13.26
N CYS A 272 12.52 12.40 -12.01
CA CYS A 272 11.38 12.46 -11.12
C CYS A 272 10.27 13.36 -11.68
N GLU A 273 9.05 13.16 -11.17
CA GLU A 273 7.85 13.96 -11.49
C GLU A 273 7.95 15.45 -11.12
N ASN A 274 9.06 15.90 -10.54
CA ASN A 274 9.34 17.32 -10.29
C ASN A 274 10.44 17.87 -11.20
N GLY A 275 10.84 17.10 -12.21
CA GLY A 275 11.90 17.44 -13.18
C GLY A 275 13.32 17.29 -12.64
N LYS A 276 13.51 16.82 -11.40
CA LYS A 276 14.85 16.55 -10.86
C LYS A 276 15.34 15.18 -11.34
N THR A 277 16.63 15.09 -11.63
CA THR A 277 17.32 13.80 -11.74
C THR A 277 17.42 13.19 -10.35
N LEU A 278 17.46 11.86 -10.28
CA LEU A 278 17.63 11.12 -9.02
C LEU A 278 18.80 11.71 -8.20
N ASP A 279 18.50 12.14 -6.97
CA ASP A 279 19.52 12.25 -5.94
C ASP A 279 19.83 10.84 -5.45
N GLN A 280 21.11 10.51 -5.26
CA GLN A 280 21.56 9.16 -4.89
C GLN A 280 20.91 8.70 -3.57
N ASP A 281 20.51 9.63 -2.71
CA ASP A 281 20.05 9.33 -1.35
C ASP A 281 18.52 9.24 -1.19
N THR A 282 17.71 9.76 -2.13
CA THR A 282 16.24 9.87 -1.92
C THR A 282 15.38 9.29 -3.03
N GLY A 283 15.97 9.02 -4.20
CA GLY A 283 15.19 8.63 -5.37
C GLY A 283 14.09 9.64 -5.74
N CYS A 284 13.01 9.13 -6.35
CA CYS A 284 11.83 9.92 -6.74
C CYS A 284 10.56 9.61 -5.94
N CYS A 285 10.67 8.82 -4.87
CA CYS A 285 9.53 8.52 -3.99
C CYS A 285 9.07 9.81 -3.33
N VAL A 286 7.82 10.22 -3.60
CA VAL A 286 7.29 11.46 -3.06
C VAL A 286 6.84 11.21 -1.64
N ASN A 287 7.47 11.88 -0.67
CA ASN A 287 6.88 12.10 0.64
C ASN A 287 5.63 12.97 0.45
N SER A 288 4.47 12.34 0.31
CA SER A 288 3.20 13.06 0.12
C SER A 288 2.77 13.87 1.36
N ASN A 289 3.55 13.87 2.43
CA ASN A 289 3.36 14.71 3.61
C ASN A 289 3.88 16.14 3.38
N ARG A 290 3.10 16.97 2.68
CA ARG A 290 3.14 18.43 2.89
C ARG A 290 2.71 18.72 4.35
N GLY A 291 3.65 18.64 5.29
CA GLY A 291 3.56 19.36 6.57
C GLY A 291 3.25 18.58 7.85
N GLN A 292 3.23 17.23 7.87
CA GLN A 292 3.14 16.48 9.12
C GLN A 292 4.45 15.76 9.42
N ALA A 293 5.09 16.17 10.52
CA ALA A 293 6.22 15.48 11.12
C ALA A 293 5.77 14.08 11.55
N ALA A 294 5.93 13.11 10.67
CA ALA A 294 5.69 11.72 10.95
C ALA A 294 6.85 11.20 11.81
N GLY A 295 6.53 10.69 13.00
CA GLY A 295 7.48 9.90 13.79
C GLY A 295 7.98 8.71 12.96
N PHE A 296 9.24 8.33 13.22
CA PHE A 296 10.12 7.39 12.50
C PHE A 296 9.53 6.01 12.06
N TRP A 297 8.30 5.69 12.47
CA TRP A 297 7.60 4.43 12.16
C TRP A 297 6.34 4.61 11.30
N ARG A 298 5.89 5.84 11.11
CA ARG A 298 4.91 6.15 10.08
C ARG A 298 5.69 6.47 8.84
N ALA A 299 5.91 5.44 8.02
CA ALA A 299 6.24 5.63 6.63
C ALA A 299 5.35 6.75 6.08
N PRO A 300 5.85 7.98 5.86
CA PRO A 300 5.10 9.02 5.17
C PRO A 300 4.62 8.39 3.87
N ASN A 301 3.30 8.27 3.66
CA ASN A 301 2.65 7.69 2.48
C ASN A 301 3.58 7.62 1.26
N TYR A 302 4.38 6.55 1.19
CA TYR A 302 5.41 6.39 0.18
C TYR A 302 4.64 6.00 -1.07
N ALA A 303 4.35 6.97 -1.91
CA ALA A 303 3.80 6.72 -3.22
C ALA A 303 4.97 6.49 -4.16
N CYS A 304 4.91 5.38 -4.89
CA CYS A 304 5.79 5.19 -6.01
C CYS A 304 5.49 6.23 -7.08
N PRO A 305 6.51 6.64 -7.87
CA PRO A 305 6.27 7.50 -9.02
C PRO A 305 5.09 7.00 -9.86
N ALA A 306 4.11 7.87 -10.06
CA ALA A 306 2.87 7.60 -10.77
C ALA A 306 3.07 7.60 -12.28
N LEU A 307 4.14 8.23 -12.79
CA LEU A 307 4.44 8.30 -14.22
C LEU A 307 5.16 7.06 -14.79
N CYS A 308 5.43 6.03 -13.99
CA CYS A 308 6.00 4.79 -14.49
C CYS A 308 4.91 3.88 -15.07
N ASN A 309 5.23 3.10 -16.10
CA ASN A 309 4.29 2.14 -16.71
C ASN A 309 3.75 1.15 -15.68
N SER A 310 4.61 0.72 -14.76
CA SER A 310 4.19 0.00 -13.57
C SER A 310 4.97 0.52 -12.38
N SER A 311 4.28 0.62 -11.25
CA SER A 311 4.93 0.87 -9.98
C SER A 311 4.28 0.02 -8.90
N PHE A 312 5.09 -0.54 -8.03
CA PHE A 312 4.65 -1.38 -6.93
C PHE A 312 5.41 -0.98 -5.67
N LEU A 313 4.65 -0.68 -4.61
CA LEU A 313 5.22 -0.45 -3.29
C LEU A 313 5.50 -1.80 -2.64
N TYR A 314 6.77 -2.15 -2.55
CA TYR A 314 7.25 -3.34 -1.91
C TYR A 314 7.52 -3.04 -0.42
N ALA A 315 6.68 -3.56 0.46
CA ALA A 315 6.87 -3.48 1.91
C ALA A 315 7.22 -4.86 2.45
N ARG A 316 8.48 -5.29 2.29
CA ARG A 316 8.95 -6.55 2.88
C ARG A 316 9.61 -6.25 4.21
N ARG A 317 9.03 -6.71 5.32
CA ARG A 317 9.71 -6.59 6.63
C ARG A 317 11.00 -7.42 6.63
N PRO A 318 12.10 -6.95 7.24
CA PRO A 318 12.25 -5.69 7.99
C PRO A 318 12.67 -4.47 7.14
N MET A 319 12.63 -4.57 5.81
CA MET A 319 12.98 -3.50 4.88
C MET A 319 11.94 -2.38 4.95
N SER A 320 12.38 -1.13 4.73
CA SER A 320 11.47 0.00 4.51
C SER A 320 10.59 -0.26 3.28
N PRO A 321 9.45 0.43 3.13
CA PRO A 321 8.72 0.41 1.87
C PRO A 321 9.60 0.99 0.76
N HIS A 322 9.86 0.21 -0.28
CA HIS A 322 10.59 0.63 -1.47
C HIS A 322 9.69 0.57 -2.70
N CYS A 323 9.95 1.44 -3.66
CA CYS A 323 9.19 1.46 -4.89
C CYS A 323 9.95 0.74 -5.98
N HIS A 324 9.36 -0.35 -6.46
CA HIS A 324 9.79 -0.93 -7.71
C HIS A 324 9.04 -0.24 -8.83
N CYS A 325 9.77 0.29 -9.80
CA CYS A 325 9.16 1.02 -10.90
C CYS A 325 9.79 0.60 -12.22
N ASP A 326 8.94 0.35 -13.22
CA ASP A 326 9.36 -0.02 -14.57
C ASP A 326 8.73 0.91 -15.61
N GLY A 327 9.46 1.14 -16.70
CA GLY A 327 9.05 2.03 -17.78
C GLY A 327 8.87 3.48 -17.34
N CYS A 328 9.70 3.95 -16.41
CA CYS A 328 9.68 5.33 -15.96
C CYS A 328 10.32 6.27 -16.99
N PRO A 329 9.84 7.53 -17.14
CA PRO A 329 10.37 8.45 -18.14
C PRO A 329 11.84 8.82 -17.86
N ALA A 330 12.70 8.58 -18.84
CA ALA A 330 14.14 8.86 -18.73
C ALA A 330 14.50 10.31 -19.06
N THR A 331 13.54 11.06 -19.61
CA THR A 331 13.75 12.45 -20.03
C THR A 331 12.62 13.35 -19.52
N LEU A 332 12.92 14.66 -19.44
CA LEU A 332 11.93 15.67 -19.11
C LEU A 332 10.79 15.71 -20.15
N GLU A 333 11.09 15.49 -21.44
CA GLU A 333 10.11 15.44 -22.52
C GLU A 333 9.14 14.25 -22.37
N GLU A 334 9.66 13.06 -22.08
CA GLU A 334 8.83 11.88 -21.79
C GLU A 334 8.00 12.08 -20.51
N THR A 335 8.59 12.69 -19.49
CA THR A 335 7.88 13.04 -18.23
C THR A 335 6.69 13.92 -18.54
N TYR A 336 6.85 14.97 -19.37
CA TYR A 336 5.74 15.82 -19.80
C TYR A 336 4.68 15.06 -20.56
N LYS A 337 5.10 14.20 -21.50
CA LYS A 337 4.16 13.42 -22.31
C LYS A 337 3.29 12.52 -21.44
N LEU A 338 3.90 11.77 -20.51
CA LEU A 338 3.19 10.87 -19.60
C LEU A 338 2.36 11.62 -18.57
N MET A 339 2.87 12.72 -18.01
CA MET A 339 2.13 13.56 -17.08
C MET A 339 0.90 14.16 -17.74
N ASN A 340 1.02 14.67 -18.97
CA ASN A 340 -0.12 15.21 -19.71
C ASN A 340 -1.17 14.13 -20.00
N ALA A 341 -0.74 12.91 -20.36
CA ALA A 341 -1.67 11.79 -20.55
C ALA A 341 -2.40 11.42 -19.24
N SER A 342 -1.67 11.31 -18.13
CA SER A 342 -2.22 11.01 -16.80
C SER A 342 -3.18 12.10 -16.30
N ILE A 343 -2.84 13.37 -16.50
CA ILE A 343 -3.71 14.52 -16.19
C ILE A 343 -5.02 14.43 -16.98
N LEU A 344 -4.96 14.12 -18.28
CA LEU A 344 -6.15 13.99 -19.13
C LEU A 344 -7.03 12.81 -18.75
N GLU A 345 -6.44 11.68 -18.38
CA GLU A 345 -7.16 10.54 -17.84
C GLU A 345 -7.85 10.89 -16.51
N SER A 346 -7.16 11.62 -15.63
CA SER A 346 -7.71 12.12 -14.36
C SER A 346 -8.89 13.05 -14.61
N TYR A 347 -8.79 14.01 -15.54
CA TYR A 347 -9.91 14.88 -15.91
C TYR A 347 -11.07 14.13 -16.56
N THR A 348 -10.80 13.08 -17.34
CA THR A 348 -11.85 12.23 -17.92
C THR A 348 -12.60 11.46 -16.82
N THR A 349 -11.87 10.87 -15.88
CA THR A 349 -12.46 10.12 -14.75
C THR A 349 -13.23 11.06 -13.82
N ARG A 350 -12.62 12.19 -13.43
CA ARG A 350 -13.29 13.21 -12.63
C ARG A 350 -14.52 13.78 -13.34
N GLY A 351 -14.43 14.01 -14.65
CA GLY A 351 -15.56 14.47 -15.45
C GLY A 351 -16.74 13.50 -15.37
N LYS A 352 -16.51 12.17 -15.40
CA LYS A 352 -17.58 11.18 -15.22
C LYS A 352 -18.24 11.26 -13.84
N HIS A 353 -17.46 11.48 -12.77
CA HIS A 353 -18.01 11.67 -11.43
C HIS A 353 -18.82 12.96 -11.33
N GLU A 354 -18.31 14.07 -11.88
CA GLU A 354 -19.02 15.35 -11.93
C GLU A 354 -20.37 15.23 -12.66
N LEU A 355 -20.46 14.41 -13.71
CA LEU A 355 -21.74 14.15 -14.37
C LEU A 355 -22.76 13.48 -13.46
N VAL A 356 -22.32 12.58 -12.57
CA VAL A 356 -23.18 11.93 -11.58
C VAL A 356 -23.63 12.95 -10.54
N ASP A 357 -22.71 13.77 -10.03
CA ASP A 357 -23.02 14.82 -9.06
C ASP A 357 -24.05 15.83 -9.62
N ILE A 358 -23.88 16.24 -10.89
CA ILE A 358 -24.85 17.11 -11.60
C ILE A 358 -26.20 16.43 -11.72
N CYS A 359 -26.23 15.14 -12.10
CA CYS A 359 -27.47 14.38 -12.20
C CYS A 359 -28.23 14.32 -10.87
N ASP A 360 -27.52 14.02 -9.78
CA ASP A 360 -28.08 14.00 -8.43
C ASP A 360 -28.63 15.38 -8.03
N GLU A 361 -27.91 16.46 -8.35
CA GLU A 361 -28.32 17.83 -8.06
C GLU A 361 -29.61 18.24 -8.77
N VAL A 362 -29.75 17.89 -10.06
CA VAL A 362 -30.92 18.28 -10.87
C VAL A 362 -32.07 17.26 -10.81
N GLY A 363 -31.85 16.08 -10.22
CA GLY A 363 -32.84 15.00 -10.13
C GLY A 363 -32.96 14.15 -11.41
N LEU A 364 -31.85 13.90 -12.10
CA LEU A 364 -31.76 12.92 -13.18
C LEU A 364 -31.20 11.60 -12.65
N ASP A 365 -31.76 10.47 -13.10
CA ASP A 365 -31.28 9.15 -12.69
C ASP A 365 -29.87 8.84 -13.23
N TYR A 366 -29.53 9.32 -14.44
CA TYR A 366 -28.24 9.05 -15.10
C TYR A 366 -27.85 10.17 -16.07
N PRO A 367 -26.53 10.35 -16.33
CA PRO A 367 -26.05 11.31 -17.33
C PRO A 367 -26.54 10.97 -18.75
N THR A 368 -26.92 11.99 -19.51
CA THR A 368 -27.37 11.80 -20.89
C THR A 368 -26.20 11.65 -21.88
N PRO A 369 -26.41 11.08 -23.08
CA PRO A 369 -25.39 11.06 -24.12
C PRO A 369 -24.87 12.45 -24.51
N SER A 370 -25.71 13.49 -24.40
CA SER A 370 -25.28 14.87 -24.66
C SER A 370 -24.29 15.35 -23.60
N MET A 371 -24.60 15.12 -22.32
CA MET A 371 -23.71 15.45 -21.20
C MET A 371 -22.35 14.73 -21.31
N HIS A 372 -22.32 13.47 -21.73
CA HIS A 372 -21.08 12.76 -22.01
C HIS A 372 -20.26 13.40 -23.14
N ARG A 373 -20.89 13.78 -24.26
CA ARG A 373 -20.20 14.48 -25.37
C ARG A 373 -19.64 15.83 -24.93
N MET A 374 -20.34 16.55 -24.07
CA MET A 374 -19.89 17.82 -23.50
C MET A 374 -18.68 17.64 -22.58
N MET A 375 -18.71 16.63 -21.71
CA MET A 375 -17.57 16.28 -20.86
C MET A 375 -16.34 15.88 -21.71
N LEU A 376 -16.52 15.13 -22.80
CA LEU A 376 -15.43 14.84 -23.74
C LEU A 376 -14.91 16.11 -24.45
N SER A 377 -15.80 17.05 -24.78
CA SER A 377 -15.43 18.34 -25.40
C SER A 377 -14.65 19.23 -24.42
N MET A 378 -15.01 19.18 -23.12
CA MET A 378 -14.25 19.81 -22.05
C MET A 378 -12.84 19.21 -21.94
N VAL A 379 -12.70 17.88 -21.92
CA VAL A 379 -11.40 17.20 -21.89
C VAL A 379 -10.54 17.57 -23.10
N ALA A 380 -11.14 17.64 -24.30
CA ALA A 380 -10.44 18.06 -25.51
C ALA A 380 -9.94 19.52 -25.43
N ALA A 381 -10.73 20.42 -24.84
CA ALA A 381 -10.32 21.81 -24.61
C ALA A 381 -9.17 21.91 -23.58
N ILE A 382 -9.21 21.09 -22.52
CA ILE A 382 -8.12 20.97 -21.54
C ILE A 382 -6.84 20.47 -22.23
N GLN A 383 -6.94 19.41 -23.04
CA GLN A 383 -5.82 18.87 -23.81
C GLN A 383 -5.19 19.93 -24.71
N GLN A 384 -6.01 20.70 -25.45
CA GLN A 384 -5.51 21.78 -26.29
C GLN A 384 -4.80 22.85 -25.47
N ALA A 385 -5.33 23.23 -24.29
CA ALA A 385 -4.71 24.19 -23.41
C ALA A 385 -3.33 23.72 -22.91
N ILE A 386 -3.22 22.43 -22.53
CA ILE A 386 -1.97 21.79 -22.12
C ILE A 386 -0.97 21.79 -23.29
N SER A 387 -1.39 21.35 -24.49
CA SER A 387 -0.52 21.29 -25.67
C SER A 387 0.02 22.67 -26.10
N LEU A 388 -0.79 23.73 -25.99
CA LEU A 388 -0.37 25.09 -26.31
C LEU A 388 0.57 25.69 -25.27
N HIS A 389 0.47 25.27 -24.00
CA HIS A 389 1.31 25.79 -22.92
C HIS A 389 2.74 25.21 -22.98
N GLY A 390 2.89 23.94 -23.35
CA GLY A 390 4.19 23.33 -23.67
C GLY A 390 5.17 23.15 -22.50
N THR A 391 4.76 23.44 -21.26
CA THR A 391 5.60 23.31 -20.04
C THR A 391 4.83 22.70 -18.85
N TRP A 392 5.46 22.64 -17.67
CA TRP A 392 4.86 22.16 -16.42
C TRP A 392 3.53 22.85 -16.07
N MET A 393 2.68 22.17 -15.30
CA MET A 393 1.48 22.77 -14.69
C MET A 393 1.87 23.95 -13.79
N ASP A 394 1.76 25.16 -14.32
CA ASP A 394 1.97 26.40 -13.57
C ASP A 394 0.63 27.05 -13.19
N ALA A 395 0.70 28.22 -12.53
CA ALA A 395 -0.48 28.93 -12.10
C ALA A 395 -1.35 29.42 -13.27
N GLU A 396 -0.75 29.74 -14.42
CA GLU A 396 -1.46 30.22 -15.60
C GLU A 396 -2.25 29.09 -16.26
N LEU A 397 -1.59 27.96 -16.54
CA LEU A 397 -2.25 26.77 -17.10
C LEU A 397 -3.33 26.25 -16.15
N THR A 398 -3.08 26.22 -14.84
CA THR A 398 -4.07 25.82 -13.84
C THR A 398 -5.31 26.73 -13.88
N ALA A 399 -5.12 28.04 -13.90
CA ALA A 399 -6.23 28.99 -13.99
C ALA A 399 -7.02 28.81 -15.30
N ARG A 400 -6.33 28.56 -16.42
CA ARG A 400 -6.98 28.30 -17.71
C ARG A 400 -7.79 27.02 -17.69
N ILE A 401 -7.27 25.93 -17.12
CA ILE A 401 -8.01 24.66 -17.00
C ILE A 401 -9.24 24.83 -16.10
N ASN A 402 -9.11 25.53 -14.97
CA ASN A 402 -10.24 25.81 -14.08
C ASN A 402 -11.34 26.60 -14.80
N ASN A 403 -10.99 27.61 -15.58
CA ASN A 403 -11.97 28.37 -16.39
C ASN A 403 -12.66 27.47 -17.43
N ILE A 404 -11.93 26.52 -18.03
CA ILE A 404 -12.52 25.57 -18.98
C ILE A 404 -13.53 24.66 -18.26
N MET A 405 -13.12 24.11 -17.11
CA MET A 405 -13.97 23.23 -16.32
C MET A 405 -15.23 23.94 -15.82
N GLU A 406 -15.11 25.15 -15.29
CA GLU A 406 -16.25 25.93 -14.80
C GLU A 406 -17.23 26.25 -15.93
N ALA A 407 -16.74 26.70 -17.09
CA ALA A 407 -17.58 27.06 -18.22
C ALA A 407 -18.35 25.85 -18.78
N TRP A 408 -17.69 24.69 -18.91
CA TRP A 408 -18.35 23.47 -19.36
C TRP A 408 -19.26 22.87 -18.28
N GLY A 409 -18.86 22.87 -17.01
CA GLY A 409 -19.67 22.39 -15.89
C GLY A 409 -21.01 23.12 -15.83
N ASN A 410 -21.00 24.45 -15.85
CA ASN A 410 -22.21 25.27 -15.89
C ASN A 410 -23.11 24.90 -17.08
N ARG A 411 -22.53 24.73 -18.27
CA ARG A 411 -23.30 24.37 -19.48
C ARG A 411 -23.90 22.97 -19.38
N ILE A 412 -23.18 22.00 -18.80
CA ILE A 412 -23.68 20.64 -18.60
C ILE A 412 -24.86 20.66 -17.61
N THR A 413 -24.78 21.43 -16.53
CA THR A 413 -25.87 21.61 -15.56
C THR A 413 -27.10 22.26 -16.18
N GLU A 414 -26.94 23.25 -17.05
CA GLU A 414 -28.04 23.83 -17.84
C GLU A 414 -28.76 22.76 -18.67
N VAL A 415 -28.00 21.98 -19.45
CA VAL A 415 -28.54 20.90 -20.29
C VAL A 415 -29.23 19.83 -19.44
N ALA A 416 -28.64 19.45 -18.31
CA ALA A 416 -29.24 18.51 -17.38
C ALA A 416 -30.60 19.01 -16.87
N THR A 417 -30.67 20.30 -16.50
CA THR A 417 -31.90 20.95 -16.06
C THR A 417 -32.97 21.00 -17.16
N GLU A 418 -32.58 21.31 -18.40
CA GLU A 418 -33.49 21.30 -19.56
C GLU A 418 -34.06 19.91 -19.84
N VAL A 419 -33.25 18.86 -19.68
CA VAL A 419 -33.70 17.47 -19.83
C VAL A 419 -34.74 17.11 -18.77
N VAL A 420 -34.53 17.50 -17.51
CA VAL A 420 -35.55 17.33 -16.45
C VAL A 420 -36.83 18.07 -16.80
N GLN A 421 -36.74 19.29 -17.32
CA GLN A 421 -37.90 20.10 -17.73
C GLN A 421 -38.66 19.50 -18.92
N CYS A 422 -37.98 18.81 -19.85
CA CYS A 422 -38.62 18.09 -20.94
C CYS A 422 -39.48 16.91 -20.45
N GLY A 423 -39.13 16.31 -19.30
CA GLY A 423 -39.79 15.09 -18.79
C GLY A 423 -39.77 13.96 -19.84
N GLU A 424 -40.91 13.29 -20.03
CA GLU A 424 -41.06 12.20 -21.00
C GLU A 424 -41.34 12.67 -22.45
N ASN A 425 -41.23 13.96 -22.75
CA ASN A 425 -41.53 14.48 -24.08
C ASN A 425 -40.42 14.12 -25.08
N ALA A 426 -40.62 13.04 -25.84
CA ALA A 426 -39.66 12.54 -26.83
C ALA A 426 -39.20 13.58 -27.85
N THR A 427 -40.09 14.48 -28.30
CA THR A 427 -39.73 15.53 -29.25
C THR A 427 -38.80 16.58 -28.62
N CYS A 428 -39.02 16.91 -27.35
CA CYS A 428 -38.16 17.82 -26.59
C CYS A 428 -36.76 17.20 -26.37
N LEU A 429 -36.71 15.93 -25.95
CA LEU A 429 -35.47 15.19 -25.75
C LEU A 429 -34.68 15.01 -27.05
N GLU A 430 -35.35 14.75 -28.17
CA GLU A 430 -34.71 14.63 -29.48
C GLU A 430 -34.13 15.98 -29.96
N GLN A 431 -34.85 17.08 -29.74
CA GLN A 431 -34.35 18.43 -30.06
C GLN A 431 -33.12 18.78 -29.23
N LEU A 432 -33.13 18.53 -27.92
CA LEU A 432 -31.96 18.76 -27.05
C LEU A 432 -30.78 17.87 -27.45
N ALA A 433 -31.03 16.61 -27.85
CA ALA A 433 -29.96 15.70 -28.28
C ALA A 433 -29.29 16.13 -29.60
N GLN A 434 -30.01 16.89 -30.43
CA GLN A 434 -29.56 17.37 -31.75
C GLN A 434 -29.07 18.82 -31.74
N ASP A 435 -29.21 19.56 -30.64
CA ASP A 435 -28.81 20.97 -30.59
C ASP A 435 -27.28 21.11 -30.76
N PRO A 436 -26.80 21.71 -31.86
CA PRO A 436 -25.38 21.91 -32.09
C PRO A 436 -24.75 22.88 -31.09
N GLU A 437 -25.53 23.70 -30.38
CA GLU A 437 -25.03 24.57 -29.31
C GLU A 437 -24.59 23.79 -28.07
N HIS A 438 -24.97 22.52 -27.91
CA HIS A 438 -24.49 21.68 -26.80
C HIS A 438 -23.05 21.23 -26.99
N THR A 439 -22.52 21.18 -28.22
CA THR A 439 -21.13 20.78 -28.47
C THR A 439 -20.21 21.97 -28.80
N ARG A 440 -20.77 23.18 -28.89
CA ARG A 440 -19.97 24.40 -29.10
C ARG A 440 -19.26 24.82 -27.81
N PRO A 441 -17.99 25.25 -27.88
CA PRO A 441 -17.33 25.87 -26.75
C PRO A 441 -18.15 27.04 -26.21
N PRO A 442 -18.25 27.21 -24.88
CA PRO A 442 -18.91 28.37 -24.27
C PRO A 442 -18.38 29.68 -24.86
N PRO A 443 -19.24 30.69 -25.11
CA PRO A 443 -18.86 31.93 -25.81
C PRO A 443 -17.77 32.75 -25.11
N ASN A 444 -17.59 32.54 -23.79
CA ASN A 444 -16.52 33.18 -23.00
C ASN A 444 -15.18 32.43 -23.07
N MET A 445 -15.16 31.24 -23.70
CA MET A 445 -13.96 30.46 -23.92
C MET A 445 -13.27 31.02 -25.17
N THR A 446 -12.51 32.11 -24.99
CA THR A 446 -11.68 32.66 -26.07
C THR A 446 -10.61 31.63 -26.40
N VAL A 447 -10.85 30.80 -27.41
CA VAL A 447 -9.83 29.92 -27.95
C VAL A 447 -8.81 30.85 -28.59
N LEU A 448 -7.74 31.15 -27.85
CA LEU A 448 -6.54 31.76 -28.39
C LEU A 448 -5.89 30.74 -29.34
N ILE A 449 -6.50 30.54 -30.51
CA ILE A 449 -5.84 29.93 -31.66
C ILE A 449 -4.82 30.99 -32.09
N GLY A 450 -3.60 30.87 -31.57
CA GLY A 450 -2.51 31.69 -32.03
C GLY A 450 -2.27 31.44 -33.51
N GLY A 451 -2.33 32.51 -34.31
CA GLY A 451 -1.61 32.59 -35.58
C GLY A 451 -2.46 32.59 -36.85
N GLU A 452 -2.63 33.80 -37.38
CA GLU A 452 -2.70 34.16 -38.81
C GLU A 452 -4.03 34.02 -39.56
N GLU A 453 -4.52 35.21 -39.95
CA GLU A 453 -5.54 35.41 -40.95
C GLU A 453 -5.11 34.78 -42.29
N GLY A 454 -5.94 33.85 -42.78
CA GLY A 454 -6.05 33.56 -44.20
C GLY A 454 -5.39 32.27 -44.67
N THR A 455 -6.17 31.20 -44.74
CA THR A 455 -6.35 30.43 -45.99
C THR A 455 -7.48 29.41 -45.85
N THR A 456 -8.19 29.23 -46.94
CA THR A 456 -9.41 28.45 -47.11
C THR A 456 -9.14 26.95 -47.32
N ALA A 457 -10.04 26.13 -46.76
CA ALA A 457 -10.60 24.90 -47.29
C ALA A 457 -9.73 23.62 -47.48
N ALA A 458 -10.34 22.53 -47.00
CA ALA A 458 -10.24 21.12 -47.42
C ALA A 458 -8.91 20.38 -47.17
N ASP A 459 -8.93 19.34 -46.35
CA ASP A 459 -9.11 17.97 -46.86
C ASP A 459 -9.41 17.00 -45.70
N GLN A 460 -10.44 16.17 -45.86
CA GLN A 460 -10.71 15.01 -45.01
C GLN A 460 -10.31 13.78 -45.81
N THR A 461 -9.32 13.03 -45.34
CA THR A 461 -9.03 11.69 -45.84
C THR A 461 -9.10 10.67 -44.73
N ASN A 462 -9.92 9.66 -45.01
CA ASN A 462 -10.18 8.43 -44.28
C ASN A 462 -8.90 7.73 -43.80
N ALA A 463 -8.94 7.20 -42.57
CA ALA A 463 -8.07 6.13 -42.13
C ALA A 463 -8.97 4.95 -41.75
N GLU A 464 -8.61 3.80 -42.29
CA GLU A 464 -9.38 2.56 -42.36
C GLU A 464 -9.35 1.81 -41.02
N ASP A 465 -10.48 1.18 -40.70
CA ASP A 465 -10.64 0.18 -39.65
C ASP A 465 -9.86 -1.09 -40.02
N GLU A 466 -9.00 -1.56 -39.12
CA GLU A 466 -8.50 -2.94 -39.13
C GLU A 466 -9.00 -3.67 -37.88
N ASP A 467 -9.82 -4.70 -38.15
CA ASP A 467 -10.33 -5.69 -37.22
C ASP A 467 -9.20 -6.55 -36.63
N ALA A 468 -9.23 -6.80 -35.32
CA ALA A 468 -8.48 -7.87 -34.69
C ALA A 468 -9.41 -8.71 -33.81
N GLU A 469 -9.48 -10.00 -34.16
CA GLU A 469 -10.34 -11.05 -33.61
C GLU A 469 -9.97 -11.51 -32.19
N ASP A 470 -10.99 -12.02 -31.51
CA ASP A 470 -11.01 -12.79 -30.25
C ASP A 470 -10.17 -14.09 -30.29
N ASP A 471 -9.52 -14.46 -29.17
CA ASP A 471 -9.69 -15.79 -28.51
C ASP A 471 -9.00 -15.80 -27.12
N PRO A 472 -9.38 -16.67 -26.15
CA PRO A 472 -9.42 -16.37 -24.74
C PRO A 472 -8.44 -17.30 -23.99
N THR A 473 -8.66 -17.48 -22.69
CA THR A 473 -8.02 -18.45 -21.78
C THR A 473 -6.85 -17.91 -20.96
N ALA A 474 -7.19 -17.39 -19.78
CA ALA A 474 -6.33 -17.51 -18.62
C ALA A 474 -7.17 -18.05 -17.46
N VAL A 475 -6.97 -19.35 -17.22
CA VAL A 475 -7.46 -20.10 -16.08
C VAL A 475 -6.82 -19.52 -14.83
N GLY A 476 -7.68 -19.08 -13.89
CA GLY A 476 -7.24 -18.55 -12.61
C GLY A 476 -6.71 -19.66 -11.70
N ASP A 477 -5.69 -19.33 -10.93
CA ASP A 477 -5.38 -20.02 -9.68
C ASP A 477 -4.95 -19.00 -8.63
N LYS A 478 -5.65 -19.07 -7.50
CA LYS A 478 -5.54 -18.21 -6.32
C LYS A 478 -4.33 -18.66 -5.49
N TYR A 479 -3.40 -17.76 -5.23
CA TYR A 479 -2.51 -17.87 -4.06
C TYR A 479 -2.85 -16.74 -3.10
N MET A 480 -3.66 -17.08 -2.09
CA MET A 480 -3.84 -16.26 -0.91
C MET A 480 -2.55 -16.30 -0.10
N LEU A 481 -1.85 -15.17 -0.04
CA LEU A 481 -0.82 -14.93 0.96
C LEU A 481 -1.54 -14.79 2.31
N ALA A 482 -1.36 -15.77 3.19
CA ALA A 482 -1.82 -15.70 4.56
C ALA A 482 -1.02 -14.61 5.29
N ILE A 483 -1.62 -13.43 5.45
CA ILE A 483 -1.14 -12.43 6.41
C ILE A 483 -1.58 -12.95 7.79
N GLY A 484 -0.71 -13.77 8.38
CA GLY A 484 -0.81 -14.18 9.77
C GLY A 484 -0.66 -12.95 10.66
N ILE A 485 -1.59 -12.79 11.58
CA ILE A 485 -1.56 -11.75 12.62
C ILE A 485 -0.73 -12.33 13.76
N GLY A 486 0.59 -12.34 13.55
CA GLY A 486 1.55 -12.56 14.62
C GLY A 486 2.11 -11.20 15.01
N GLY A 487 1.77 -10.75 16.22
CA GLY A 487 2.37 -9.58 16.87
C GLY A 487 1.98 -8.22 16.29
N CYS A 488 1.62 -7.27 17.15
CA CYS A 488 1.62 -5.88 16.77
C CYS A 488 3.07 -5.39 16.73
N VAL A 489 3.75 -5.61 15.59
CA VAL A 489 5.05 -5.01 15.28
C VAL A 489 4.91 -4.01 14.14
#